data_AF-A0A2M9ZAV1-F1
#
_entry.id   AF-A0A2M9ZAV1-F1
#
_cell.length_a   1.000
_cell.length_b   1.000
_cell.length_c   1.000
_cell.angle_alpha   90.00
_cell.angle_beta   90.00
_cell.angle_gamma   90.00
#
_symmetry.space_group_name_H-M   'P 1'
#
loop_
_entity.id
_entity.type
_entity.pdbx_description
1 polymer ?
#
loop_
_entity_poly.entity_id
_entity_poly.type
_entity_poly.pdbx_seq_one_letter_code
_entity_poly.pdbx_strand_id
1 'polypeptide(L)'
;MLNNVSLLFTPLLILQLIFLTNCGKSQDDPLWILLLLSPKDVTVIPPENPNFSPSGGGSYTGGQSITLTSNTGGADIYYTKNGQDPETSGTLYSSPISCYYPAFTLKAVSKKDGQFSQITSSGFNCNLCTMNSQCPGYVCSGGLCQ
;
A
#
# COMPACT_ATOMS: atom_id res chain seq x y z
N MET A 1 -27.93 3.62 54.62
CA MET A 1 -27.09 3.54 53.41
C MET A 1 -27.82 4.26 52.28
N LEU A 2 -27.09 4.74 51.26
CA LEU A 2 -27.47 5.66 50.17
C LEU A 2 -28.98 5.78 49.86
N ASN A 3 -29.63 6.95 49.81
CA ASN A 3 -29.28 8.28 49.25
C ASN A 3 -29.17 8.29 47.72
N ASN A 4 -30.24 8.71 47.03
CA ASN A 4 -30.17 9.53 45.80
C ASN A 4 -31.53 10.15 45.44
N VAL A 5 -31.79 11.30 46.08
CA VAL A 5 -32.34 12.53 45.49
C VAL A 5 -32.93 12.41 44.07
N SER A 6 -34.26 12.41 43.97
CA SER A 6 -34.98 12.78 42.75
C SER A 6 -35.16 14.29 42.72
N LEU A 7 -34.53 14.99 41.76
CA LEU A 7 -34.69 16.44 41.58
C LEU A 7 -34.97 16.83 40.13
N LEU A 8 -36.20 17.28 39.95
CA LEU A 8 -36.80 18.02 38.85
C LEU A 8 -35.91 19.16 38.30
N PHE A 9 -35.51 19.08 37.03
CA PHE A 9 -35.02 20.19 36.18
C PHE A 9 -35.17 19.79 34.69
N THR A 10 -35.61 20.59 33.72
CA THR A 10 -36.49 21.79 33.68
C THR A 10 -37.09 21.86 32.25
N PRO A 11 -38.33 22.36 32.03
CA PRO A 11 -38.99 22.30 30.71
C PRO A 11 -38.47 23.31 29.67
N LEU A 12 -37.29 23.93 29.89
CA LEU A 12 -36.79 25.04 29.07
C LEU A 12 -35.81 24.61 27.96
N LEU A 13 -35.17 23.45 28.08
CA LEU A 13 -34.12 23.01 27.14
C LEU A 13 -34.68 22.40 25.84
N ILE A 14 -35.87 21.79 25.88
CA ILE A 14 -36.52 21.21 24.69
C ILE A 14 -37.03 22.32 23.74
N LEU A 15 -37.38 23.49 24.28
CA LEU A 15 -37.91 24.60 23.47
C LEU A 15 -36.84 25.25 22.58
N GLN A 16 -35.55 25.15 22.91
CA GLN A 16 -34.47 25.68 22.06
C GLN A 16 -34.22 24.86 20.79
N LEU A 17 -34.68 23.60 20.72
CA LEU A 17 -34.54 22.80 19.49
C LEU A 17 -35.59 23.14 18.41
N ILE A 18 -36.68 23.83 18.75
CA ILE A 18 -37.80 24.09 17.82
C ILE A 18 -37.64 25.45 17.10
N PHE A 19 -36.83 26.36 17.63
CA PHE A 19 -36.66 27.72 17.07
C PHE A 19 -35.72 27.82 15.85
N LEU A 20 -35.08 26.73 15.41
CA LEU A 20 -34.31 26.70 14.15
C LEU A 20 -35.11 26.18 12.95
N THR A 21 -36.33 25.69 13.14
CA THR A 21 -37.15 25.08 12.07
C THR A 21 -37.80 26.09 11.12
N ASN A 22 -37.44 27.39 11.16
CA ASN A 22 -38.11 28.44 10.39
C ASN A 22 -37.15 29.36 9.61
N CYS A 23 -36.10 28.79 9.04
CA CYS A 23 -35.47 29.34 7.84
C CYS A 23 -35.42 28.23 6.79
N GLY A 24 -36.30 28.31 5.79
CA GLY A 24 -36.47 27.25 4.78
C GLY A 24 -35.20 27.01 3.97
N LYS A 25 -34.47 25.95 4.31
CA LYS A 25 -33.49 25.29 3.45
C LYS A 25 -33.85 23.83 3.33
N SER A 26 -33.84 23.34 2.09
CA SER A 26 -34.21 21.95 1.76
C SER A 26 -33.32 20.96 2.51
N GLN A 27 -33.91 19.86 2.98
CA GLN A 27 -33.18 18.80 3.69
C GLN A 27 -32.50 17.85 2.69
N ASP A 28 -31.77 18.42 1.73
CA ASP A 28 -31.14 17.71 0.60
C ASP A 28 -29.68 18.11 0.37
N ASP A 29 -29.11 19.03 1.16
CA ASP A 29 -27.71 19.42 1.06
C ASP A 29 -26.87 18.78 2.19
N PRO A 30 -26.13 17.69 1.92
CA PRO A 30 -25.32 17.00 2.93
C PRO A 30 -24.03 17.74 3.32
N LEU A 31 -23.75 18.92 2.76
CA LEU A 31 -22.46 19.60 2.91
C LEU A 31 -22.26 20.34 4.24
N TRP A 32 -23.26 20.39 5.13
CA TRP A 32 -23.11 21.04 6.46
C TRP A 32 -22.16 20.30 7.42
N ILE A 33 -21.88 19.01 7.17
CA ILE A 33 -20.84 18.24 7.90
C ILE A 33 -19.42 18.70 7.53
N LEU A 34 -19.24 19.39 6.39
CA LEU A 34 -17.92 19.76 5.86
C LEU A 34 -17.33 21.06 6.46
N LEU A 35 -18.02 21.71 7.41
CA LEU A 35 -17.61 23.03 7.95
C LEU A 35 -17.05 23.00 9.39
N LEU A 36 -16.98 21.82 10.03
CA LEU A 36 -16.34 21.65 11.35
C LEU A 36 -14.95 20.98 11.28
N LEU A 37 -14.59 20.40 10.14
CA LEU A 37 -13.22 20.01 9.86
C LEU A 37 -12.43 21.26 9.48
N SER A 38 -11.52 21.70 10.35
CA SER A 38 -10.45 22.60 9.90
C SER A 38 -9.66 21.87 8.80
N PRO A 39 -9.29 22.51 7.68
CA PRO A 39 -8.60 21.84 6.56
C PRO A 39 -7.19 21.33 6.88
N LYS A 40 -6.75 21.45 8.14
CA LYS A 40 -5.49 20.93 8.68
C LYS A 40 -5.51 19.41 8.93
N ASP A 41 -6.69 18.79 9.02
CA ASP A 41 -6.87 17.39 9.42
C ASP A 41 -7.45 16.50 8.29
N VAL A 42 -7.01 16.71 7.04
CA VAL A 42 -7.26 15.74 5.95
C VAL A 42 -6.34 14.54 6.16
N THR A 43 -6.87 13.44 6.68
CA THR A 43 -6.13 12.18 6.86
C THR A 43 -5.87 11.52 5.51
N VAL A 44 -4.72 11.82 4.88
CA VAL A 44 -4.28 11.11 3.68
C VAL A 44 -3.83 9.71 4.10
N ILE A 45 -4.66 8.71 3.79
CA ILE A 45 -4.29 7.30 4.03
C ILE A 45 -3.16 6.89 3.07
N PRO A 46 -2.10 6.20 3.56
CA PRO A 46 -1.06 5.69 2.69
C PRO A 46 -1.62 4.59 1.77
N PRO A 47 -1.10 4.44 0.54
CA PRO A 47 -1.51 3.38 -0.37
C PRO A 47 -1.10 2.00 0.15
N GLU A 48 -1.78 0.95 -0.33
CA GLU A 48 -1.39 -0.44 -0.08
C GLU A 48 -0.01 -0.75 -0.66
N ASN A 49 0.78 -1.53 0.07
CA ASN A 49 2.04 -2.13 -0.36
C ASN A 49 1.97 -2.76 -1.76
N PRO A 50 3.03 -2.65 -2.58
CA PRO A 50 3.12 -3.39 -3.82
C PRO A 50 3.17 -4.90 -3.56
N ASN A 51 2.38 -5.64 -4.33
CA ASN A 51 2.38 -7.08 -4.40
C ASN A 51 3.32 -7.55 -5.52
N PHE A 52 4.10 -8.61 -5.26
CA PHE A 52 5.03 -9.19 -6.23
C PHE A 52 4.43 -10.46 -6.82
N SER A 53 4.57 -10.65 -8.13
CA SER A 53 4.27 -11.92 -8.81
C SER A 53 5.48 -12.35 -9.65
N PRO A 54 6.10 -13.51 -9.39
CA PRO A 54 5.76 -14.50 -8.36
C PRO A 54 5.94 -13.97 -6.93
N SER A 55 5.07 -14.43 -6.03
CA SER A 55 4.95 -13.94 -4.64
C SER A 55 6.10 -14.39 -3.74
N GLY A 56 6.65 -13.47 -2.94
CA GLY A 56 7.65 -13.74 -1.91
C GLY A 56 9.10 -13.89 -2.39
N GLY A 57 9.34 -13.83 -3.72
CA GLY A 57 10.65 -14.08 -4.29
C GLY A 57 11.09 -15.55 -4.18
N GLY A 58 12.40 -15.78 -4.24
CA GLY A 58 13.01 -17.10 -4.11
C GLY A 58 13.91 -17.50 -5.28
N SER A 59 14.15 -18.81 -5.37
CA SER A 59 15.05 -19.46 -6.32
C SER A 59 14.28 -20.10 -7.47
N TYR A 60 14.63 -19.75 -8.71
CA TYR A 60 13.97 -20.22 -9.93
C TYR A 60 14.98 -20.81 -10.91
N THR A 61 14.61 -21.96 -11.49
CA THR A 61 15.47 -22.74 -12.39
C THR A 61 15.53 -22.21 -13.82
N GLY A 62 14.76 -21.15 -14.12
CA GLY A 62 14.75 -20.43 -15.39
C GLY A 62 14.53 -18.94 -15.19
N GLY A 63 14.43 -18.20 -16.29
CA GLY A 63 14.21 -16.75 -16.29
C GLY A 63 12.77 -16.42 -15.94
N GLN A 64 12.58 -15.50 -14.99
CA GLN A 64 11.25 -15.07 -14.54
C GLN A 64 10.97 -13.63 -14.96
N SER A 65 9.68 -13.33 -15.12
CA SER A 65 9.18 -11.97 -15.33
C SER A 65 8.42 -11.53 -14.08
N ILE A 66 9.04 -10.67 -13.27
CA ILE A 66 8.44 -10.20 -12.02
C ILE A 66 7.49 -9.04 -12.32
N THR A 67 6.22 -9.21 -11.96
CA THR A 67 5.18 -8.18 -12.09
C THR A 67 4.95 -7.53 -10.73
N LEU A 68 4.83 -6.20 -10.71
CA LEU A 68 4.43 -5.42 -9.55
C LEU A 68 2.99 -4.92 -9.73
N THR A 69 2.17 -5.03 -8.69
CA THR A 69 0.80 -4.51 -8.67
C THR A 69 0.47 -3.83 -7.34
N SER A 70 -0.46 -2.89 -7.34
CA SER A 70 -1.06 -2.30 -6.14
C SER A 70 -2.58 -2.31 -6.32
N ASN A 71 -3.33 -2.63 -5.27
CA ASN A 71 -4.79 -2.56 -5.30
C ASN A 71 -5.29 -1.13 -5.06
N THR A 72 -4.41 -0.18 -4.69
CA THR A 72 -4.77 1.24 -4.57
C THR A 72 -4.88 1.87 -5.96
N GLY A 73 -6.11 2.19 -6.36
CA GLY A 73 -6.40 2.73 -7.68
C GLY A 73 -5.64 4.02 -8.00
N GLY A 74 -4.89 4.02 -9.10
CA GLY A 74 -4.11 5.18 -9.54
C GLY A 74 -2.95 5.56 -8.62
N ALA A 75 -2.37 4.58 -7.92
CA ALA A 75 -1.07 4.69 -7.26
C ALA A 75 0.06 4.28 -8.22
N ASP A 76 1.15 5.03 -8.21
CA ASP A 76 2.39 4.71 -8.92
C ASP A 76 3.21 3.72 -8.09
N ILE A 77 3.99 2.82 -8.72
CA ILE A 77 4.89 1.91 -8.00
C ILE A 77 6.33 2.29 -8.32
N TYR A 78 7.15 2.51 -7.28
CA TYR A 78 8.58 2.77 -7.39
C TYR A 78 9.37 1.58 -6.84
N TYR A 79 10.46 1.20 -7.51
CA TYR A 79 11.25 0.01 -7.13
C TYR A 79 12.76 0.18 -7.29
N THR A 80 13.53 -0.64 -6.56
CA THR A 80 14.99 -0.78 -6.68
C THR A 80 15.37 -2.26 -6.75
N LYS A 81 16.39 -2.62 -7.55
CA LYS A 81 16.91 -4.01 -7.65
C LYS A 81 18.12 -4.29 -6.76
N ASN A 82 18.72 -3.25 -6.19
CA ASN A 82 19.95 -3.32 -5.39
C ASN A 82 19.68 -3.27 -3.87
N GLY A 83 18.42 -3.39 -3.44
CA GLY A 83 18.02 -3.27 -2.04
C GLY A 83 18.12 -1.86 -1.43
N GLN A 84 18.36 -0.82 -2.23
CA GLN A 84 18.29 0.58 -1.77
C GLN A 84 16.84 1.03 -1.54
N ASP A 85 16.67 2.17 -0.87
CA ASP A 85 15.36 2.71 -0.57
C ASP A 85 14.64 3.22 -1.86
N PRO A 86 13.47 2.66 -2.22
CA PRO A 86 12.73 3.07 -3.41
C PRO A 86 12.03 4.43 -3.28
N GLU A 87 11.87 5.00 -2.08
CA GLU A 87 11.32 6.35 -1.90
C GLU A 87 12.29 7.43 -2.38
N THR A 88 13.60 7.16 -2.27
CA THR A 88 14.68 8.11 -2.62
C THR A 88 15.42 7.76 -3.90
N SER A 89 15.49 6.47 -4.27
CA SER A 89 16.25 5.98 -5.43
C SER A 89 15.44 5.08 -6.37
N GLY A 90 14.12 5.01 -6.18
CA GLY A 90 13.24 4.13 -6.94
C GLY A 90 13.06 4.56 -8.39
N THR A 91 13.02 3.57 -9.28
CA THR A 91 12.58 3.73 -10.67
C THR A 91 11.06 3.51 -10.74
N LEU A 92 10.35 4.32 -11.52
CA LEU A 92 8.92 4.12 -11.76
C LEU A 92 8.68 2.81 -12.54
N TYR A 93 7.79 1.97 -12.02
CA TYR A 93 7.39 0.71 -12.65
C TYR A 93 6.41 0.96 -13.81
N SER A 94 6.82 0.56 -15.02
CA SER A 94 6.04 0.71 -16.25
C SER A 94 5.99 -0.56 -17.10
N SER A 95 6.76 -1.60 -16.75
CA SER A 95 6.86 -2.87 -17.48
C SER A 95 7.42 -3.96 -16.56
N PRO A 96 7.08 -5.25 -16.79
CA PRO A 96 7.57 -6.35 -15.97
C PRO A 96 9.10 -6.40 -15.87
N ILE A 97 9.59 -6.78 -14.69
CA ILE A 97 11.00 -6.82 -14.36
C ILE A 97 11.57 -8.21 -14.71
N SER A 98 12.37 -8.29 -15.76
CA SER A 98 13.14 -9.50 -16.07
C SER A 98 14.09 -9.85 -14.93
N CYS A 99 14.02 -11.11 -14.50
CA CYS A 99 14.87 -11.71 -13.48
C CYS A 99 15.84 -12.70 -14.12
N TYR A 100 17.14 -12.42 -13.95
CA TYR A 100 18.25 -13.22 -14.45
C TYR A 100 19.37 -13.23 -13.39
N TYR A 101 20.30 -14.18 -13.47
CA TYR A 101 21.46 -14.26 -12.57
C TYR A 101 22.39 -13.03 -12.76
N PRO A 102 22.99 -12.45 -11.70
CA PRO A 102 23.03 -12.90 -10.31
C PRO A 102 21.77 -12.58 -9.50
N ALA A 103 21.68 -13.18 -8.31
CA ALA A 103 20.63 -12.87 -7.35
C ALA A 103 20.60 -11.38 -6.97
N PHE A 104 19.40 -10.83 -6.78
CA PHE A 104 19.21 -9.41 -6.45
C PHE A 104 18.05 -9.20 -5.47
N THR A 105 18.04 -8.04 -4.80
CA THR A 105 17.03 -7.69 -3.79
C THR A 105 16.09 -6.63 -4.36
N LEU A 106 14.86 -7.04 -4.67
CA LEU A 106 13.82 -6.15 -5.14
C LEU A 106 13.12 -5.50 -3.94
N LYS A 107 13.15 -4.17 -3.86
CA LYS A 107 12.32 -3.38 -2.96
C LYS A 107 11.35 -2.54 -3.75
N ALA A 108 10.14 -2.31 -3.24
CA ALA A 108 9.18 -1.41 -3.87
C ALA A 108 8.24 -0.73 -2.87
N VAL A 109 7.71 0.43 -3.26
CA VAL A 109 6.64 1.19 -2.58
C VAL A 109 5.58 1.60 -3.59
N SER A 110 4.33 1.67 -3.14
CA SER A 110 3.26 2.39 -3.85
C SER A 110 3.32 3.85 -3.43
N LYS A 111 3.01 4.77 -4.34
CA LYS A 111 2.91 6.21 -4.08
C LYS A 111 1.56 6.73 -4.54
N LYS A 112 0.84 7.40 -3.66
CA LYS A 112 -0.46 8.02 -3.95
C LYS A 112 -0.58 9.36 -3.23
N ASP A 113 -0.95 10.40 -3.98
CA ASP A 113 -1.26 11.73 -3.48
C ASP A 113 -0.18 12.30 -2.51
N GLY A 114 1.10 12.01 -2.84
CA GLY A 114 2.28 12.41 -2.08
C GLY A 114 2.74 11.42 -1.00
N GLN A 115 1.88 10.49 -0.56
CA GLN A 115 2.19 9.47 0.45
C GLN A 115 2.79 8.20 -0.18
N PHE A 116 3.69 7.56 0.56
CA PHE A 116 4.24 6.24 0.24
C PHE A 116 3.60 5.14 1.10
N SER A 117 3.52 3.92 0.56
CA SER A 117 3.25 2.71 1.34
C SER A 117 4.48 2.33 2.17
N GLN A 118 4.36 1.32 3.03
CA GLN A 118 5.55 0.63 3.54
C GLN A 118 6.33 -0.04 2.40
N ILE A 119 7.63 -0.25 2.60
CA ILE A 119 8.52 -0.91 1.64
C ILE A 119 8.27 -2.44 1.64
N THR A 120 7.80 -2.99 0.53
CA THR A 120 7.85 -4.44 0.27
C THR A 120 9.26 -4.83 -0.18
N SER A 121 9.82 -5.94 0.32
CA SER A 121 11.17 -6.40 -0.01
C SER A 121 11.20 -7.92 -0.27
N SER A 122 11.90 -8.38 -1.31
CA SER A 122 12.11 -9.81 -1.58
C SER A 122 13.40 -10.05 -2.36
N GLY A 123 14.07 -11.18 -2.08
CA GLY A 123 15.23 -11.64 -2.85
C GLY A 123 14.80 -12.51 -4.02
N PHE A 124 15.37 -12.30 -5.20
CA PHE A 124 15.11 -13.10 -6.40
C PHE A 124 16.41 -13.68 -6.94
N ASN A 125 16.41 -14.97 -7.26
CA ASN A 125 17.54 -15.68 -7.84
C ASN A 125 17.03 -16.56 -8.99
N CYS A 126 17.33 -16.20 -10.24
CA CYS A 126 16.73 -16.80 -11.43
C CYS A 126 17.78 -17.37 -12.38
N ASN A 127 17.39 -18.35 -13.20
CA ASN A 127 18.28 -19.17 -14.04
C ASN A 127 19.34 -19.93 -13.24
N LEU A 128 18.97 -20.37 -12.04
CA LEU A 128 19.78 -21.33 -11.30
C LEU A 128 19.76 -22.67 -12.02
N CYS A 129 20.92 -23.22 -12.33
CA CYS A 129 20.98 -24.63 -12.67
C CYS A 129 20.56 -25.48 -11.45
N THR A 130 19.85 -26.57 -11.70
CA THR A 130 19.65 -27.67 -10.75
C THR A 130 20.12 -28.96 -11.41
N MET A 131 21.07 -29.63 -10.74
CA MET A 131 21.57 -30.99 -10.97
C MET A 131 21.50 -31.54 -12.41
N ASN A 132 22.60 -31.39 -13.16
CA ASN A 132 23.06 -32.14 -14.36
C ASN A 132 22.07 -32.38 -15.53
N SER A 133 20.84 -31.89 -15.47
CA SER A 133 19.78 -32.08 -16.46
C SER A 133 19.46 -30.79 -17.22
N GLN A 134 19.73 -29.63 -16.60
CA GLN A 134 19.64 -28.31 -17.24
C GLN A 134 20.93 -27.88 -17.95
N CYS A 135 22.01 -28.68 -17.85
CA CYS A 135 23.33 -28.35 -18.36
C CYS A 135 23.86 -29.47 -19.28
N PRO A 136 23.43 -29.56 -20.56
CA PRO A 136 23.90 -30.61 -21.46
C PRO A 136 25.41 -30.51 -21.70
N GLY A 137 26.18 -31.44 -21.12
CA GLY A 137 27.65 -31.48 -21.23
C GLY A 137 28.42 -30.60 -20.23
N TYR A 138 27.74 -29.99 -19.25
CA TYR A 138 28.33 -29.08 -18.26
C TYR A 138 27.85 -29.42 -16.84
N VAL A 139 28.62 -29.08 -15.81
CA VAL A 139 28.23 -29.32 -14.41
C VAL A 139 27.58 -28.08 -13.80
N CYS A 140 26.62 -28.29 -12.91
CA CYS A 140 26.02 -27.19 -12.16
C CYS A 140 26.94 -26.79 -10.99
N SER A 141 27.55 -25.61 -11.07
CA SER A 141 28.52 -25.10 -10.11
C SER A 141 28.27 -23.61 -9.85
N GLY A 142 28.12 -23.24 -8.57
CA GLY A 142 27.77 -21.87 -8.17
C GLY A 142 26.39 -21.38 -8.64
N GLY A 143 25.53 -22.26 -9.15
CA GLY A 143 24.24 -21.91 -9.75
C GLY A 143 24.27 -21.66 -11.26
N LEU A 144 25.42 -21.80 -11.91
CA LEU A 144 25.59 -21.73 -13.37
C LEU A 144 26.07 -23.08 -13.94
N CYS A 145 25.82 -23.31 -15.23
CA CYS A 145 26.48 -24.39 -15.96
C CYS A 145 27.95 -24.01 -16.22
N GLN A 146 28.90 -24.89 -15.86
CA GLN A 146 30.35 -24.72 -15.99
C GLN A 146 31.01 -25.94 -16.64
#